data_AF-A0A6N3G794-F1
#
_entry.id   AF-A0A6N3G794-F1
#
_cell.length_a   1.000
_cell.length_b   1.000
_cell.length_c   1.000
_cell.angle_alpha   90.00
_cell.angle_beta   90.00
_cell.angle_gamma   90.00
#
_symmetry.space_group_name_H-M   'P 1'
#
loop_
_entity.id
_entity.type
_entity.pdbx_description
1 polymer ?
#
loop_
_entity_poly.entity_id
_entity_poly.type
_entity_poly.pdbx_seq_one_letter_code
_entity_poly.pdbx_strand_id
1 'polypeptide(L)'
;MMVTNHFFHSLREWILEMEDPRNQSYITYTQADLAYMGILKNICGQYSMREMDKSFNDENCIATLQILSGNRSLEEMPHYDTLNYYLEKLSPECLSELRKKMVKSLIKGKQFNI
;
A
#
# COMPACT_ATOMS: atom_id res chain seq x y z
N MET A 1 -1.89 -8.17 -12.81
CA MET A 1 -0.90 -7.08 -12.68
C MET A 1 0.49 -7.62 -12.99
N MET A 2 1.09 -7.25 -14.12
CA MET A 2 2.27 -7.96 -14.64
C MET A 2 3.56 -7.61 -13.88
N VAL A 3 3.74 -6.36 -13.45
CA VAL A 3 4.97 -5.91 -12.77
C VAL A 3 5.08 -6.45 -11.35
N THR A 4 4.06 -6.25 -10.49
CA THR A 4 4.13 -6.77 -9.12
C THR A 4 4.17 -8.29 -9.10
N ASN A 5 3.37 -8.97 -9.90
CA ASN A 5 3.36 -10.44 -9.89
C ASN A 5 4.67 -11.04 -10.42
N HIS A 6 5.39 -10.32 -11.29
CA HIS A 6 6.67 -10.80 -11.83
C HIS A 6 7.85 -10.44 -10.92
N PHE A 7 7.96 -9.18 -10.50
CA PHE A 7 9.14 -8.67 -9.79
C PHE A 7 8.99 -8.65 -8.26
N PHE A 8 7.77 -8.45 -7.77
CA PHE A 8 7.46 -8.19 -6.36
C PHE A 8 6.27 -9.02 -5.88
N HIS A 9 6.25 -10.32 -6.22
CA HIS A 9 5.09 -11.19 -5.97
C HIS A 9 4.74 -11.34 -4.49
N SER A 10 5.68 -11.02 -3.58
CA SER A 10 5.50 -11.03 -2.13
C SER A 10 5.39 -9.62 -1.52
N LEU A 11 5.14 -8.59 -2.33
CA LEU A 11 5.09 -7.20 -1.85
C LEU A 11 4.04 -7.01 -0.75
N ARG A 12 2.86 -7.60 -0.95
CA ARG A 12 1.76 -7.53 0.02
C ARG A 12 2.17 -8.14 1.36
N GLU A 13 2.80 -9.31 1.33
CA GLU A 13 3.25 -10.02 2.53
C GLU A 13 4.34 -9.22 3.24
N TRP A 14 5.30 -8.65 2.51
CA TRP A 14 6.33 -7.79 3.10
C TRP A 14 5.76 -6.53 3.74
N ILE A 15 4.68 -5.98 3.19
CA ILE A 15 3.95 -4.86 3.79
C ILE A 15 3.26 -5.31 5.08
N LEU A 16 2.58 -6.47 5.08
CA LEU A 16 1.91 -7.00 6.27
C LEU A 16 2.87 -7.41 7.39
N GLU A 17 4.13 -7.73 7.06
CA GLU A 17 5.19 -8.04 8.02
C GLU A 17 5.78 -6.81 8.73
N MET A 18 5.52 -5.59 8.25
CA MET A 18 6.01 -4.39 8.94
C MET A 18 5.30 -4.20 10.28
N GLU A 19 5.98 -3.61 11.26
CA GLU A 19 5.37 -3.27 12.53
C GLU A 19 4.30 -2.20 12.33
N ASP A 20 3.03 -2.57 12.54
CA ASP A 20 1.91 -1.62 12.44
C ASP A 20 1.83 -0.78 13.71
N PRO A 21 2.09 0.54 13.63
CA PRO A 21 2.14 1.41 14.80
C PRO A 21 0.74 1.75 15.35
N ARG A 22 -0.33 1.30 14.68
CA ARG A 22 -1.72 1.59 15.07
C ARG A 22 -2.20 0.58 16.11
N ASN A 23 -3.09 1.03 16.98
CA ASN A 23 -3.75 0.14 17.91
C ASN A 23 -4.74 -0.77 17.17
N GLN A 24 -4.41 -2.06 17.11
CA GLN A 24 -5.17 -3.07 16.36
C GLN A 24 -6.63 -3.22 16.82
N SER A 25 -6.97 -2.83 18.05
CA SER A 25 -8.35 -2.88 18.55
C SER A 25 -9.27 -1.81 17.95
N TYR A 26 -8.70 -0.80 17.28
CA TYR A 26 -9.42 0.38 16.78
C TYR A 26 -9.24 0.59 15.26
N ILE A 27 -8.83 -0.43 14.51
CA ILE A 27 -8.64 -0.32 13.06
C ILE A 27 -9.64 -1.19 12.28
N THR A 28 -10.08 -0.69 11.14
CA THR A 28 -10.90 -1.41 10.15
C THR A 28 -10.10 -1.76 8.89
N TYR A 29 -9.06 -0.97 8.60
CA TYR A 29 -8.20 -1.12 7.41
C TYR A 29 -6.91 -1.85 7.74
N THR A 30 -6.56 -2.83 6.91
CA THR A 30 -5.28 -3.53 7.01
C THR A 30 -4.12 -2.59 6.64
N GLN A 31 -2.92 -2.93 7.07
CA GLN A 31 -1.71 -2.19 6.68
C GLN A 31 -1.49 -2.23 5.16
N ALA A 32 -1.87 -3.32 4.50
CA ALA A 32 -1.82 -3.44 3.04
C ALA A 32 -2.77 -2.45 2.36
N ASP A 33 -4.00 -2.27 2.88
CA ASP A 33 -4.96 -1.28 2.35
C ASP A 33 -4.34 0.12 2.32
N LEU A 34 -3.74 0.55 3.43
CA LEU A 34 -3.14 1.88 3.53
C LEU A 34 -1.90 2.04 2.66
N ALA A 35 -1.00 1.05 2.63
CA ALA A 35 0.20 1.12 1.81
C ALA A 35 -0.14 1.20 0.31
N TYR A 36 -1.07 0.36 -0.17
CA TYR A 36 -1.50 0.39 -1.57
C TYR A 36 -2.29 1.65 -1.92
N MET A 37 -3.11 2.16 -0.99
CA MET A 37 -3.77 3.45 -1.17
C MET A 37 -2.76 4.59 -1.33
N GLY A 38 -1.70 4.61 -0.52
CA GLY A 38 -0.60 5.57 -0.65
C GLY A 38 0.10 5.48 -2.02
N ILE A 39 0.31 4.27 -2.54
CA ILE A 39 0.85 4.05 -3.89
C ILE A 39 -0.12 4.57 -4.96
N LEU A 40 -1.39 4.20 -4.89
CA LEU A 40 -2.42 4.61 -5.84
C LEU A 40 -2.57 6.13 -5.90
N LYS A 41 -2.58 6.81 -4.75
CA LYS A 41 -2.60 8.28 -4.66
C LYS A 41 -1.51 8.91 -5.51
N ASN A 42 -0.28 8.39 -5.41
CA ASN A 42 0.87 8.91 -6.14
C ASN A 42 0.81 8.58 -7.64
N ILE A 43 0.38 7.37 -8.02
CA ILE A 43 0.26 6.96 -9.43
C ILE A 43 -0.84 7.76 -10.14
N CYS A 44 -1.97 7.97 -9.48
CA CYS A 44 -3.13 8.69 -10.04
C CYS A 44 -3.01 10.21 -9.94
N GLY A 45 -1.87 10.75 -9.50
CA GLY A 45 -1.64 12.20 -9.39
C GLY A 45 -2.58 12.92 -8.43
N GLN A 46 -3.02 12.25 -7.35
CA GLN A 46 -3.88 12.86 -6.34
C GLN A 46 -3.02 13.57 -5.29
N TYR A 47 -2.96 14.90 -5.36
CA TYR A 47 -2.04 15.68 -4.52
C TYR A 47 -2.74 16.34 -3.33
N SER A 48 -4.05 16.55 -3.39
CA SER A 48 -4.82 17.13 -2.27
C SER A 48 -5.79 16.12 -1.63
N MET A 49 -6.09 16.33 -0.35
CA MET A 49 -7.05 15.50 0.40
C MET A 49 -8.43 15.53 -0.25
N ARG A 50 -8.87 16.73 -0.63
CA ARG A 50 -10.18 16.97 -1.24
C ARG A 50 -10.34 16.29 -2.60
N GLU A 51 -9.27 16.24 -3.40
CA GLU A 51 -9.29 15.49 -4.66
C GLU A 51 -9.36 13.99 -4.40
N MET A 52 -8.66 13.50 -3.37
CA MET A 52 -8.66 12.08 -3.03
C MET A 52 -10.05 11.61 -2.58
N ASP A 53 -10.72 12.35 -1.68
CA ASP A 53 -12.07 11.98 -1.22
C ASP A 53 -13.09 11.99 -2.37
N LYS A 54 -12.94 12.92 -3.32
CA LYS A 54 -13.85 13.03 -4.47
C LYS A 54 -13.57 11.99 -5.56
N SER A 55 -12.30 11.69 -5.82
CA SER A 55 -11.89 10.85 -6.96
C SER A 55 -11.77 9.38 -6.63
N PHE A 56 -11.41 9.04 -5.39
CA PHE A 56 -11.16 7.65 -5.00
C PHE A 56 -12.38 6.97 -4.38
N ASN A 57 -13.40 7.71 -3.95
CA ASN A 57 -14.65 7.12 -3.47
C ASN A 57 -15.56 6.69 -4.64
N ASP A 58 -15.00 5.88 -5.54
CA ASP A 58 -15.63 5.26 -6.70
C ASP A 58 -15.53 3.74 -6.57
N GLU A 59 -16.56 3.01 -7.01
CA GLU A 59 -16.61 1.54 -6.90
C GLU A 59 -15.41 0.85 -7.56
N ASN A 60 -14.88 1.40 -8.67
CA ASN A 60 -13.71 0.82 -9.33
C ASN A 60 -12.44 1.02 -8.52
N CYS A 61 -12.31 2.14 -7.81
CA CYS A 61 -11.19 2.41 -6.92
C CYS A 61 -11.21 1.45 -5.72
N ILE A 62 -12.38 1.23 -5.12
CA ILE A 62 -12.56 0.27 -4.03
C ILE A 62 -12.21 -1.14 -4.50
N ALA A 63 -12.78 -1.59 -5.63
CA ALA A 63 -12.49 -2.90 -6.20
C ALA A 63 -11.00 -3.07 -6.56
N THR A 64 -10.36 -2.02 -7.05
CA THR A 64 -8.91 -2.03 -7.33
C THR A 64 -8.12 -2.21 -6.04
N LEU A 65 -8.46 -1.46 -4.98
CA LEU A 65 -7.77 -1.58 -3.70
C LEU A 65 -7.98 -2.98 -3.08
N GLN A 66 -9.19 -3.53 -3.12
CA GLN A 66 -9.49 -4.91 -2.70
C GLN A 66 -8.59 -5.94 -3.39
N ILE A 67 -8.34 -5.78 -4.69
CA ILE A 67 -7.48 -6.67 -5.47
C ILE A 67 -6.02 -6.52 -5.05
N LEU A 68 -5.54 -5.29 -4.87
CA LEU A 68 -4.14 -5.00 -4.53
C LEU A 68 -3.79 -5.42 -3.10
N SER A 69 -4.61 -5.03 -2.14
CA SER A 69 -4.39 -5.31 -0.72
C SER A 69 -4.79 -6.73 -0.33
N GLY A 70 -5.60 -7.40 -1.15
CA GLY A 70 -6.18 -8.71 -0.86
C GLY A 70 -7.28 -8.68 0.20
N ASN A 71 -7.72 -7.50 0.67
CA ASN A 71 -8.83 -7.35 1.59
C ASN A 71 -10.15 -7.37 0.81
N ARG A 72 -10.79 -8.55 0.72
CA ARG A 72 -12.06 -8.71 -0.01
C ARG A 72 -13.28 -8.12 0.70
N SER A 73 -13.16 -7.79 1.98
CA SER A 73 -14.22 -7.19 2.81
C SER A 73 -14.13 -5.67 2.88
N LEU A 74 -13.27 -5.02 2.09
CA LEU A 74 -13.17 -3.57 2.06
C LEU A 74 -14.41 -2.97 1.37
N GLU A 75 -15.26 -2.29 2.12
CA GLU A 75 -16.51 -1.70 1.60
C GLU A 75 -16.35 -0.25 1.14
N GLU A 76 -15.40 0.47 1.72
CA GLU A 76 -15.13 1.88 1.44
C GLU A 76 -13.62 2.13 1.33
N MET A 77 -13.24 3.19 0.61
CA MET A 77 -11.84 3.62 0.59
C MET A 77 -11.44 4.18 1.97
N PRO A 78 -10.21 3.93 2.44
CA PRO A 78 -9.73 4.59 3.65
C PRO A 78 -9.76 6.11 3.49
N HIS A 79 -10.13 6.82 4.54
CA HIS A 79 -10.09 8.28 4.54
C HIS A 79 -8.65 8.80 4.51
N TYR A 80 -8.45 9.99 3.95
CA TYR A 80 -7.12 10.62 3.93
C TYR A 80 -6.46 10.71 5.30
N ASP A 81 -7.22 11.11 6.31
CA ASP A 81 -6.70 11.25 7.67
C ASP A 81 -6.24 9.91 8.25
N THR A 82 -6.88 8.80 7.87
CA THR A 82 -6.48 7.46 8.28
C THR A 82 -5.14 7.07 7.67
N LEU A 83 -4.93 7.37 6.38
CA LEU A 83 -3.65 7.15 5.71
C LEU A 83 -2.54 8.01 6.33
N ASN A 84 -2.82 9.29 6.60
CA ASN A 84 -1.85 10.19 7.22
C ASN A 84 -1.48 9.74 8.63
N TYR A 85 -2.47 9.43 9.47
CA TYR A 85 -2.24 8.94 10.83
C TYR A 85 -1.35 7.70 10.85
N TYR A 86 -1.52 6.80 9.88
CA TYR A 86 -0.65 5.65 9.70
C TYR A 86 0.77 6.06 9.32
N LEU A 87 0.93 6.90 8.29
CA LEU A 87 2.24 7.31 7.78
C LEU A 87 3.04 8.16 8.77
N GLU A 88 2.37 9.00 9.58
CA GLU A 88 3.00 9.81 10.63
C GLU A 88 3.63 8.96 11.73
N LYS A 89 3.07 7.77 11.98
CA LYS A 89 3.53 6.86 13.03
C LYS A 89 4.40 5.72 12.52
N LEU A 90 4.36 5.44 11.22
CA LEU A 90 5.12 4.35 10.63
C LEU A 90 6.62 4.67 10.73
N SER A 91 7.37 3.74 11.33
CA SER A 91 8.81 3.86 11.44
C SER A 91 9.45 3.93 10.04
N PRO A 92 10.35 4.89 9.77
CA PRO A 92 11.10 4.97 8.51
C PRO A 92 11.87 3.67 8.18
N GLU A 93 12.31 2.94 9.21
CA GLU A 93 13.02 1.66 9.09
C GLU A 93 12.15 0.61 8.40
N CYS A 94 10.82 0.61 8.62
CA CYS A 94 9.90 -0.31 7.94
C CYS A 94 9.95 -0.12 6.41
N LEU A 95 9.91 1.13 5.94
CA LEU A 95 9.99 1.44 4.51
C LEU A 95 11.40 1.18 3.94
N SER A 96 12.44 1.39 4.75
CA SER A 96 13.83 1.09 4.36
C SER A 96 14.03 -0.41 4.13
N GLU A 97 13.60 -1.25 5.07
CA GLU A 97 13.71 -2.70 4.93
C GLU A 97 12.79 -3.26 3.85
N LEU A 98 11.59 -2.70 3.66
CA LEU A 98 10.72 -3.03 2.53
C LEU A 98 11.43 -2.76 1.20
N ARG A 99 12.03 -1.57 1.04
CA ARG A 99 12.79 -1.20 -0.17
C ARG A 99 13.97 -2.14 -0.40
N LYS A 100 14.69 -2.51 0.67
CA LYS A 100 15.79 -3.47 0.60
C LYS A 100 15.31 -4.85 0.16
N LYS A 101 14.16 -5.34 0.63
CA LYS A 101 13.54 -6.58 0.14
C LYS A 101 13.22 -6.48 -1.36
N MET A 102 12.65 -5.37 -1.81
CA MET A 102 12.38 -5.12 -3.23
C MET A 102 13.66 -5.18 -4.08
N VAL A 103 14.71 -4.44 -3.69
CA VAL A 103 16.00 -4.44 -4.41
C VAL A 103 16.64 -5.84 -4.42
N LYS A 104 16.65 -6.53 -3.28
CA LYS A 104 17.16 -7.90 -3.19
C LYS A 104 16.40 -8.86 -4.11
N SER A 105 15.08 -8.71 -4.23
CA SER A 105 14.25 -9.50 -5.14
C SER A 105 14.69 -9.34 -6.60
N LEU A 106 14.90 -8.09 -7.02
CA LEU A 106 15.36 -7.76 -8.38
C LEU A 106 16.76 -8.33 -8.67
N ILE A 107 17.69 -8.22 -7.72
CA ILE A 107 19.05 -8.78 -7.84
C ILE A 107 18.99 -10.30 -7.96
N LYS A 108 18.26 -10.97 -7.06
CA LYS A 108 18.11 -12.43 -7.06
C LYS A 108 17.46 -12.94 -8.35
N GLY A 109 16.50 -12.19 -8.87
CA GLY A 109 15.86 -12.46 -10.14
C GLY A 109 16.71 -12.16 -11.37
N LYS A 110 17.95 -11.65 -11.21
CA LYS A 110 18.83 -11.20 -12.31
C LYS A 110 18.13 -10.21 -13.27
N GLN A 111 17.34 -9.30 -12.71
CA GLN A 111 16.51 -8.37 -13.48
C GLN A 111 17.28 -7.11 -13.92
N PHE A 112 18.51 -6.95 -13.44
CA PHE A 112 19.44 -5.92 -13.89
C PHE A 112 20.34 -6.49 -14.99
N ASN A 113 20.36 -5.84 -16.14
CA ASN A 113 21.42 -6.04 -17.13
C ASN A 113 22.65 -5.26 -16.64
N ILE A 114 23.54 -5.93 -15.93
CA ILE A 114 24.86 -5.42 -15.53
C ILE A 114 25.91 -6.17 -16.34
#